data_AF-A0A1M7D8M3-F1
#
_entry.id   AF-A0A1M7D8M3-F1
#
_cell.length_a   1.000
_cell.length_b   1.000
_cell.length_c   1.000
_cell.angle_alpha   90.00
_cell.angle_beta   90.00
_cell.angle_gamma   90.00
#
_symmetry.space_group_name_H-M   'P 1'
#
loop_
_entity.id
_entity.type
_entity.pdbx_description
1 polymer ?
#
loop_
_entity_poly.entity_id
_entity_poly.type
_entity_poly.pdbx_seq_one_letter_code
_entity_poly.pdbx_strand_id
1 'polypeptide(L)'
;MKKILFLLLLSTTKCLAQIYFGSTASMYVKNEILFVQQNINLEANSNLYLRNNGQLIQGTSLSSTNIGQGKLSVYQEGTSDNFEYNYWCSPVGNATAVIVGNESFGITMLNQPTTATLSNPAAIVSNYNGTANPLAISSVWIYKLINANNYSQWVFVGNASTLAAGEGFSMKGTSGTDSTNPEGTGIVNNPGSAQRYDFRGKPNDGTITINLGANNSTLTGNPYPSALHLNAFLLDSDNVAAGGIAYFWEQDKTVNSHYLAAYRGGYGSYSPMSLGVDGVYVPATFNSYNQDGTLNTTGLSSSLSIPRRYAPIGQGFVVFANANGTATFKNAHRVFTKEGVGISQFEKQTKDTANKTDNNDEVSAFQYFKLNTIIDNKFTRQLALAFLPEATDGVDIGIDALNMDTSPPNDVAFQIENGNYVIQGVNFDQTKKIPLTVKATTNATFKFYIPEVTNFDTSQSIYLYDALDQSYHDIKNEGYQITVAPGIYSDRFKITFTSETLGVVEVSGKQFIIFQDNSKNSLKVSNPNNIAIKSFRLYDILGKVVLSKEELGADSSFSFSTTGLPNGIYIVEFLTTDSEKLTQKVVISNSIR
;
A
#
# COMPACT_ATOMS: atom_id res chain seq x y z
N MET A 1 -15.72 -39.06 69.67
CA MET A 1 -16.20 -37.81 69.05
C MET A 1 -15.76 -37.78 67.59
N LYS A 2 -16.70 -37.75 66.64
CA LYS A 2 -16.42 -37.78 65.20
C LYS A 2 -15.95 -36.38 64.76
N LYS A 3 -14.76 -36.30 64.14
CA LYS A 3 -14.29 -35.09 63.44
C LYS A 3 -14.98 -35.01 62.09
N ILE A 4 -15.80 -33.99 61.89
CA ILE A 4 -16.41 -33.68 60.59
C ILE A 4 -15.42 -32.76 59.86
N LEU A 5 -14.89 -33.25 58.73
CA LEU A 5 -14.06 -32.48 57.81
C LEU A 5 -15.00 -31.68 56.90
N PHE A 6 -14.97 -30.35 57.00
CA PHE A 6 -15.74 -29.47 56.13
C PHE A 6 -14.92 -29.22 54.86
N LEU A 7 -15.29 -29.85 53.75
CA LEU A 7 -14.68 -29.63 52.44
C LEU A 7 -15.31 -28.38 51.82
N LEU A 8 -14.60 -27.26 51.81
CA LEU A 8 -15.03 -26.02 51.15
C LEU A 8 -14.74 -26.14 49.65
N LEU A 9 -15.76 -26.41 48.83
CA LEU A 9 -15.66 -26.31 47.37
C LEU A 9 -15.71 -24.83 46.96
N LEU A 10 -14.55 -24.25 46.62
CA LEU A 10 -14.46 -22.99 45.90
C LEU A 10 -14.79 -23.24 44.43
N SER A 11 -16.06 -23.05 44.05
CA SER A 11 -16.46 -23.00 42.65
C SER A 11 -16.13 -21.63 42.08
N THR A 12 -15.13 -21.54 41.22
CA THR A 12 -14.89 -20.32 40.41
C THR A 12 -15.93 -20.26 39.30
N THR A 13 -16.98 -19.44 39.45
CA THR A 13 -17.87 -19.13 38.34
C THR A 13 -17.15 -18.21 37.37
N LYS A 14 -16.77 -18.71 36.19
CA LYS A 14 -16.34 -17.84 35.08
C LYS A 14 -17.54 -16.99 34.67
N CYS A 15 -17.51 -15.69 34.91
CA CYS A 15 -18.50 -14.78 34.35
C CYS A 15 -18.26 -14.70 32.84
N LEU A 16 -19.18 -15.24 32.05
CA LEU A 16 -19.15 -15.17 30.59
C LEU A 16 -19.69 -13.79 30.19
N ALA A 17 -18.83 -12.87 29.75
CA ALA A 17 -19.24 -11.55 29.27
C ALA A 17 -19.87 -11.67 27.86
N GLN A 18 -21.15 -12.00 27.82
CA GLN A 18 -22.03 -11.94 26.65
C GLN A 18 -22.95 -10.73 26.79
N ILE A 19 -23.32 -10.09 25.68
CA ILE A 19 -24.35 -9.04 25.67
C ILE A 19 -25.67 -9.61 25.15
N TYR A 20 -26.74 -9.40 25.90
CA TYR A 20 -28.10 -9.73 25.48
C TYR A 20 -28.98 -8.48 25.53
N PHE A 21 -29.60 -8.15 24.40
CA PHE A 21 -30.60 -7.10 24.31
C PHE A 21 -31.96 -7.76 24.17
N GLY A 22 -32.79 -7.61 25.20
CA GLY A 22 -34.20 -8.01 25.12
C GLY A 22 -34.94 -7.20 24.05
N SER A 23 -36.11 -7.69 23.64
CA SER A 23 -36.92 -7.06 22.62
C SER A 23 -37.12 -5.56 22.89
N THR A 24 -36.95 -4.72 21.87
CA THR A 24 -36.98 -3.23 21.93
C THR A 24 -35.86 -2.54 22.71
N ALA A 25 -34.97 -3.26 23.41
CA ALA A 25 -33.84 -2.67 24.10
C ALA A 25 -32.88 -2.00 23.11
N SER A 26 -32.29 -0.88 23.49
CA SER A 26 -31.34 -0.17 22.64
C SER A 26 -30.13 0.33 23.43
N MET A 27 -28.96 0.30 22.81
CA MET A 27 -27.73 0.88 23.34
C MET A 27 -27.13 1.83 22.32
N TYR A 28 -26.55 2.91 22.83
CA TYR A 28 -25.92 3.95 22.03
C TYR A 28 -24.45 4.05 22.43
N VAL A 29 -23.55 3.76 21.49
CA VAL A 29 -22.09 3.83 21.66
C VAL A 29 -21.60 4.98 20.78
N LYS A 30 -21.16 6.06 21.42
CA LYS A 30 -20.76 7.30 20.75
C LYS A 30 -19.30 7.60 21.01
N ASN A 31 -18.46 7.68 19.98
CA ASN A 31 -17.04 8.05 20.09
C ASN A 31 -16.23 7.19 21.06
N GLU A 32 -16.68 5.96 21.29
CA GLU A 32 -16.12 5.03 22.26
C GLU A 32 -16.09 3.61 21.67
N ILE A 33 -15.30 2.75 22.29
CA ILE A 33 -15.30 1.31 22.04
C ILE A 33 -16.29 0.59 22.96
N LEU A 34 -17.12 -0.27 22.37
CA LEU A 34 -17.81 -1.34 23.08
C LEU A 34 -17.04 -2.64 22.86
N PHE A 35 -16.47 -3.19 23.92
CA PHE A 35 -15.82 -4.51 23.88
C PHE A 35 -16.73 -5.59 24.46
N VAL A 36 -16.91 -6.69 23.72
CA VAL A 36 -17.70 -7.86 24.17
C VAL A 36 -16.87 -9.12 24.02
N GLN A 37 -16.62 -9.84 25.11
CA GLN A 37 -15.71 -10.98 25.07
C GLN A 37 -16.23 -12.15 24.22
N GLN A 38 -17.54 -12.35 24.18
CA GLN A 38 -18.20 -13.47 23.49
C GLN A 38 -19.25 -12.96 22.50
N ASN A 39 -20.36 -13.68 22.37
CA ASN A 39 -21.43 -13.35 21.44
C ASN A 39 -22.30 -12.18 21.93
N ILE A 40 -22.96 -11.59 20.95
CA ILE A 40 -24.07 -10.67 21.13
C ILE A 40 -25.34 -11.37 20.68
N ASN A 41 -26.38 -11.30 21.53
CA ASN A 41 -27.74 -11.71 21.20
C ASN A 41 -28.64 -10.48 21.16
N LEU A 42 -29.15 -10.13 19.97
CA LEU A 42 -30.05 -9.00 19.76
C LEU A 42 -31.45 -9.51 19.43
N GLU A 43 -32.40 -9.45 20.38
CA GLU A 43 -33.78 -9.85 20.10
C GLU A 43 -34.49 -8.91 19.10
N ALA A 44 -35.67 -9.31 18.65
CA ALA A 44 -36.49 -8.54 17.72
C ALA A 44 -36.67 -7.07 18.18
N ASN A 45 -36.52 -6.15 17.24
CA ASN A 45 -36.63 -4.70 17.45
C ASN A 45 -35.59 -4.09 18.42
N SER A 46 -34.61 -4.86 18.89
CA SER A 46 -33.49 -4.30 19.65
C SER A 46 -32.43 -3.68 18.73
N ASN A 47 -31.70 -2.68 19.22
CA ASN A 47 -30.72 -1.96 18.39
C ASN A 47 -29.42 -1.62 19.14
N LEU A 48 -28.30 -1.81 18.48
CA LEU A 48 -26.99 -1.29 18.91
C LEU A 48 -26.55 -0.20 17.92
N TYR A 49 -26.47 1.04 18.40
CA TYR A 49 -26.12 2.20 17.57
C TYR A 49 -24.66 2.59 17.76
N LEU A 50 -23.86 2.51 16.70
CA LEU A 50 -22.49 3.01 16.64
C LEU A 50 -22.47 4.38 15.96
N ARG A 51 -22.01 5.40 16.68
CA ARG A 51 -22.19 6.81 16.30
C ARG A 51 -20.94 7.62 16.57
N ASN A 52 -20.67 8.63 15.74
CA ASN A 52 -19.48 9.48 15.84
C ASN A 52 -18.19 8.68 16.12
N ASN A 53 -17.79 7.79 15.20
CA ASN A 53 -16.64 6.87 15.36
C ASN A 53 -16.76 5.82 16.48
N GLY A 54 -17.96 5.56 17.01
CA GLY A 54 -18.21 4.44 17.90
C GLY A 54 -17.93 3.10 17.21
N GLN A 55 -17.34 2.15 17.93
CA GLN A 55 -16.95 0.85 17.38
C GLN A 55 -17.36 -0.28 18.31
N LEU A 56 -17.64 -1.44 17.71
CA LEU A 56 -17.81 -2.69 18.43
C LEU A 56 -16.58 -3.55 18.18
N ILE A 57 -15.94 -4.08 19.22
CA ILE A 57 -14.92 -5.13 19.12
C ILE A 57 -15.38 -6.34 19.92
N GLN A 58 -15.21 -7.52 19.34
CA GLN A 58 -15.55 -8.78 19.99
C GLN A 58 -14.31 -9.65 20.20
N GLY A 59 -14.31 -10.45 21.27
CA GLY A 59 -13.20 -11.32 21.68
C GLY A 59 -13.29 -12.76 21.17
N THR A 60 -14.26 -13.09 20.30
CA THR A 60 -14.44 -14.44 19.76
C THR A 60 -13.20 -14.86 18.95
N SER A 61 -12.60 -16.01 19.28
CA SER A 61 -11.40 -16.49 18.57
C SER A 61 -11.68 -17.42 17.39
N LEU A 62 -12.92 -17.89 17.25
CA LEU A 62 -13.38 -18.80 16.20
C LEU A 62 -14.48 -18.14 15.36
N SER A 63 -15.35 -18.92 14.73
CA SER A 63 -16.53 -18.40 14.02
C SER A 63 -17.45 -17.61 14.95
N SER A 64 -18.10 -16.58 14.40
CA SER A 64 -19.13 -15.80 15.10
C SER A 64 -20.21 -16.70 15.70
N THR A 65 -20.63 -16.34 16.91
CA THR A 65 -21.79 -16.94 17.58
C THR A 65 -22.88 -15.90 17.86
N ASN A 66 -22.82 -14.75 17.17
CA ASN A 66 -23.86 -13.73 17.24
C ASN A 66 -25.20 -14.28 16.72
N ILE A 67 -26.30 -13.87 17.34
CA ILE A 67 -27.64 -14.36 16.98
C ILE A 67 -28.69 -13.26 17.19
N GLY A 68 -29.82 -13.40 16.50
CA GLY A 68 -31.02 -12.62 16.75
C GLY A 68 -31.43 -11.72 15.59
N GLN A 69 -32.59 -11.09 15.75
CA GLN A 69 -33.24 -10.24 14.72
C GLN A 69 -33.00 -8.74 14.93
N GLY A 70 -32.47 -8.35 16.09
CA GLY A 70 -32.09 -6.98 16.36
C GLY A 70 -30.87 -6.57 15.53
N LYS A 71 -30.65 -5.25 15.43
CA LYS A 71 -29.74 -4.69 14.43
C LYS A 71 -28.63 -3.88 15.10
N LEU A 72 -27.39 -4.15 14.72
CA LEU A 72 -26.36 -3.13 14.78
C LEU A 72 -26.63 -2.11 13.66
N SER A 73 -26.47 -0.83 13.98
CA SER A 73 -26.57 0.29 13.05
C SER A 73 -25.28 1.10 13.12
N VAL A 74 -24.61 1.28 11.98
CA VAL A 74 -23.39 2.08 11.86
C VAL A 74 -23.46 2.97 10.62
N TYR A 75 -23.05 4.23 10.79
CA TYR A 75 -22.97 5.20 9.70
C TYR A 75 -21.62 5.12 9.03
N GLN A 76 -21.62 5.12 7.71
CA GLN A 76 -20.42 5.17 6.87
C GLN A 76 -20.69 6.05 5.65
N GLU A 77 -19.68 6.81 5.23
CA GLU A 77 -19.77 7.75 4.12
C GLU A 77 -19.03 7.24 2.89
N GLY A 78 -19.69 7.29 1.73
CA GLY A 78 -19.08 7.03 0.43
C GLY A 78 -19.23 8.22 -0.50
N THR A 79 -18.58 8.14 -1.65
CA THR A 79 -18.69 9.15 -2.70
C THR A 79 -20.15 9.32 -3.14
N SER A 80 -20.60 10.57 -3.22
CA SER A 80 -21.88 10.96 -3.80
C SER A 80 -21.70 11.54 -5.20
N ASP A 81 -21.56 10.69 -6.21
CA ASP A 81 -21.68 11.10 -7.61
C ASP A 81 -22.18 9.96 -8.52
N ASN A 82 -22.86 10.32 -9.61
CA ASN A 82 -23.42 9.38 -10.58
C ASN A 82 -22.38 8.80 -11.56
N PHE A 83 -21.09 8.93 -11.31
CA PHE A 83 -20.01 8.40 -12.14
C PHE A 83 -18.88 7.77 -11.33
N GLU A 84 -19.00 7.77 -10.00
CA GLU A 84 -17.96 7.29 -9.11
C GLU A 84 -18.37 6.00 -8.39
N TYR A 85 -17.43 5.06 -8.28
CA TYR A 85 -17.59 3.81 -7.55
C TYR A 85 -16.99 3.92 -6.16
N ASN A 86 -17.67 3.26 -5.23
CA ASN A 86 -17.17 2.98 -3.90
C ASN A 86 -16.95 1.48 -3.79
N TYR A 87 -15.81 1.06 -3.25
CA TYR A 87 -15.56 -0.33 -2.90
C TYR A 87 -15.80 -0.49 -1.40
N TRP A 88 -16.75 -1.37 -1.07
CA TRP A 88 -17.22 -1.61 0.28
C TRP A 88 -17.00 -3.06 0.68
N CYS A 89 -16.90 -3.32 1.99
CA CYS A 89 -17.08 -4.64 2.58
C CYS A 89 -17.99 -4.50 3.80
N SER A 90 -19.12 -5.22 3.85
CA SER A 90 -20.12 -4.91 4.87
C SER A 90 -19.68 -5.32 6.29
N PRO A 91 -19.86 -4.46 7.30
CA PRO A 91 -19.64 -4.80 8.71
C PRO A 91 -20.79 -5.62 9.33
N VAL A 92 -21.88 -5.79 8.59
CA VAL A 92 -23.10 -6.47 9.04
C VAL A 92 -23.60 -7.45 7.98
N GLY A 93 -24.28 -8.49 8.44
CA GLY A 93 -25.05 -9.42 7.60
C GLY A 93 -26.55 -9.34 7.87
N ASN A 94 -27.33 -10.17 7.18
CA ASN A 94 -28.73 -10.36 7.49
C ASN A 94 -28.94 -10.73 8.97
N ALA A 95 -30.07 -10.35 9.55
CA ALA A 95 -30.40 -10.59 10.95
C ALA A 95 -31.60 -11.54 11.06
N THR A 96 -31.36 -12.85 10.93
CA THR A 96 -32.41 -13.86 11.14
C THR A 96 -32.40 -14.39 12.57
N ALA A 97 -33.57 -14.81 13.06
CA ALA A 97 -33.68 -15.40 14.41
C ALA A 97 -32.97 -16.74 14.56
N VAL A 98 -32.79 -17.48 13.46
CA VAL A 98 -32.43 -18.90 13.49
C VAL A 98 -30.97 -19.16 13.14
N ILE A 99 -30.33 -18.28 12.37
CA ILE A 99 -28.93 -18.48 11.98
C ILE A 99 -28.02 -17.86 13.03
N VAL A 100 -27.18 -18.71 13.63
CA VAL A 100 -26.06 -18.31 14.48
C VAL A 100 -24.87 -17.95 13.58
N GLY A 101 -24.18 -16.87 13.89
CA GLY A 101 -22.98 -16.42 13.19
C GLY A 101 -23.24 -15.40 12.10
N ASN A 102 -22.25 -15.22 11.21
CA ASN A 102 -22.29 -14.23 10.15
C ASN A 102 -23.24 -14.69 9.03
N GLU A 103 -24.04 -13.76 8.49
CA GLU A 103 -24.94 -14.01 7.36
C GLU A 103 -24.55 -13.12 6.18
N SER A 104 -25.03 -13.48 4.99
CA SER A 104 -24.79 -12.67 3.79
C SER A 104 -25.45 -11.29 3.91
N PHE A 105 -24.78 -10.30 3.35
CA PHE A 105 -25.25 -8.93 3.17
C PHE A 105 -25.95 -8.75 1.82
N GLY A 106 -26.82 -7.74 1.76
CA GLY A 106 -27.37 -7.20 0.53
C GLY A 106 -27.63 -5.70 0.70
N ILE A 107 -27.59 -4.94 -0.40
CA ILE A 107 -27.74 -3.47 -0.37
C ILE A 107 -29.10 -3.00 0.18
N THR A 108 -30.08 -3.89 0.30
CA THR A 108 -31.37 -3.65 0.99
C THR A 108 -31.22 -3.38 2.49
N MET A 109 -30.04 -3.68 3.06
CA MET A 109 -29.70 -3.38 4.46
C MET A 109 -29.09 -1.98 4.64
N LEU A 110 -28.97 -1.19 3.56
CA LEU A 110 -28.59 0.21 3.61
C LEU A 110 -29.81 1.10 3.80
N ASN A 111 -29.67 2.10 4.66
CA ASN A 111 -30.76 2.99 5.04
C ASN A 111 -30.31 4.46 4.96
N GLN A 112 -31.26 5.36 4.76
CA GLN A 112 -31.08 6.80 4.89
C GLN A 112 -31.33 7.22 6.34
N PRO A 113 -30.31 7.68 7.08
CA PRO A 113 -30.51 8.11 8.46
C PRO A 113 -31.30 9.41 8.55
N THR A 114 -32.31 9.48 9.42
CA THR A 114 -33.12 10.69 9.63
C THR A 114 -32.85 11.34 10.98
N THR A 115 -32.50 10.53 11.98
CA THR A 115 -32.07 10.97 13.32
C THR A 115 -30.92 10.09 13.80
N ALA A 116 -30.49 10.27 15.05
CA ALA A 116 -29.48 9.45 15.69
C ALA A 116 -29.86 7.95 15.72
N THR A 117 -31.14 7.60 15.71
CA THR A 117 -31.62 6.21 15.89
C THR A 117 -32.60 5.75 14.80
N LEU A 118 -33.25 6.66 14.09
CA LEU A 118 -34.21 6.38 13.03
C LEU A 118 -33.58 6.51 11.64
N SER A 119 -33.96 5.60 10.75
CA SER A 119 -33.57 5.60 9.34
C SER A 119 -34.70 5.05 8.49
N ASN A 120 -34.79 5.51 7.24
CA ASN A 120 -35.69 4.96 6.23
C ASN A 120 -34.91 3.96 5.36
N PRO A 121 -35.48 2.79 5.00
CA PRO A 121 -34.85 1.89 4.05
C PRO A 121 -34.54 2.60 2.72
N ALA A 122 -33.35 2.36 2.16
CA ALA A 122 -33.03 2.86 0.83
C ALA A 122 -33.94 2.21 -0.21
N ALA A 123 -34.43 2.98 -1.18
CA ALA A 123 -35.12 2.43 -2.34
C ALA A 123 -34.11 1.73 -3.25
N ILE A 124 -34.34 0.45 -3.60
CA ILE A 124 -33.48 -0.25 -4.55
C ILE A 124 -34.11 -0.17 -5.94
N VAL A 125 -33.37 0.43 -6.87
CA VAL A 125 -33.87 0.81 -8.19
C VAL A 125 -33.05 0.18 -9.31
N SER A 126 -33.69 -0.13 -10.43
CA SER A 126 -33.06 -0.77 -11.60
C SER A 126 -32.55 0.21 -12.66
N ASN A 127 -32.77 1.52 -12.47
CA ASN A 127 -32.17 2.55 -13.30
C ASN A 127 -30.67 2.68 -13.00
N TYR A 128 -29.90 3.30 -13.91
CA TYR A 128 -28.46 3.45 -13.75
C TYR A 128 -28.01 4.43 -12.66
N ASN A 129 -28.88 5.27 -12.10
CA ASN A 129 -28.48 6.37 -11.22
C ASN A 129 -29.27 6.32 -9.90
N GLY A 130 -28.56 6.49 -8.79
CA GLY A 130 -29.17 6.66 -7.48
C GLY A 130 -29.43 8.13 -7.12
N THR A 131 -30.26 8.35 -6.11
CA THR A 131 -30.55 9.68 -5.55
C THR A 131 -30.19 9.72 -4.08
N ALA A 132 -29.69 10.86 -3.62
CA ALA A 132 -29.28 11.10 -2.24
C ALA A 132 -30.48 11.22 -1.28
N ASN A 133 -31.55 11.88 -1.74
CA ASN A 133 -32.74 12.16 -0.94
C ASN A 133 -34.01 12.29 -1.80
N PRO A 134 -35.06 11.47 -1.60
CA PRO A 134 -35.03 10.22 -0.83
C PRO A 134 -33.92 9.29 -1.33
N LEU A 135 -33.29 8.53 -0.43
CA LEU A 135 -32.17 7.68 -0.81
C LEU A 135 -32.64 6.55 -1.73
N ALA A 136 -32.09 6.50 -2.93
CA ALA A 136 -32.27 5.40 -3.88
C ALA A 136 -30.91 4.89 -4.36
N ILE A 137 -30.70 3.58 -4.30
CA ILE A 137 -29.47 2.90 -4.69
C ILE A 137 -29.74 2.06 -5.94
N SER A 138 -28.94 2.29 -6.98
CA SER A 138 -29.01 1.51 -8.21
C SER A 138 -28.45 0.11 -8.01
N SER A 139 -29.27 -0.92 -8.24
CA SER A 139 -28.81 -2.31 -8.20
C SER A 139 -27.92 -2.68 -9.39
N VAL A 140 -27.88 -1.87 -10.45
CA VAL A 140 -27.15 -2.18 -11.68
C VAL A 140 -25.64 -2.25 -11.43
N TRP A 141 -25.14 -1.53 -10.43
CA TRP A 141 -23.71 -1.34 -10.18
C TRP A 141 -23.18 -2.12 -8.98
N ILE A 142 -23.91 -3.16 -8.56
CA ILE A 142 -23.50 -4.00 -7.44
C ILE A 142 -22.86 -5.26 -7.98
N TYR A 143 -21.54 -5.30 -7.92
CA TYR A 143 -20.75 -6.44 -8.34
C TYR A 143 -19.77 -6.85 -7.25
N LYS A 144 -19.43 -8.13 -7.22
CA LYS A 144 -18.30 -8.65 -6.44
C LYS A 144 -17.24 -9.21 -7.37
N LEU A 145 -16.00 -9.26 -6.89
CA LEU A 145 -14.87 -9.82 -7.61
C LEU A 145 -14.23 -10.89 -6.73
N ILE A 146 -14.26 -12.14 -7.16
CA ILE A 146 -13.69 -13.26 -6.41
C ILE A 146 -12.84 -14.06 -7.38
N ASN A 147 -11.57 -14.24 -7.05
CA ASN A 147 -10.68 -15.11 -7.80
C ASN A 147 -10.69 -14.83 -9.32
N ALA A 148 -10.48 -13.56 -9.69
CA ALA A 148 -10.57 -13.09 -11.07
C ALA A 148 -9.24 -12.53 -11.60
N ASN A 149 -8.83 -12.91 -12.81
CA ASN A 149 -7.70 -12.32 -13.54
C ASN A 149 -8.12 -11.52 -14.77
N ASN A 150 -9.42 -11.40 -15.04
CA ASN A 150 -9.93 -10.66 -16.17
C ASN A 150 -11.19 -9.87 -15.81
N TYR A 151 -11.41 -8.76 -16.51
CA TYR A 151 -12.52 -7.84 -16.29
C TYR A 151 -13.90 -8.51 -16.48
N SER A 152 -14.03 -9.49 -17.37
CA SER A 152 -15.31 -10.19 -17.60
C SER A 152 -15.78 -11.05 -16.42
N GLN A 153 -14.94 -11.25 -15.40
CA GLN A 153 -15.22 -12.12 -14.26
C GLN A 153 -15.84 -11.40 -13.06
N TRP A 154 -16.15 -10.10 -13.17
CA TRP A 154 -17.00 -9.42 -12.19
C TRP A 154 -18.37 -10.10 -12.12
N VAL A 155 -18.79 -10.47 -10.91
CA VAL A 155 -20.04 -11.21 -10.68
C VAL A 155 -21.12 -10.23 -10.26
N PHE A 156 -22.19 -10.15 -11.06
CA PHE A 156 -23.34 -9.32 -10.75
C PHE A 156 -24.08 -9.84 -9.51
N VAL A 157 -24.36 -8.95 -8.56
CA VAL A 157 -25.10 -9.25 -7.32
C VAL A 157 -26.49 -8.63 -7.37
N GLY A 158 -26.61 -7.42 -7.91
CA GLY A 158 -27.90 -6.73 -8.00
C GLY A 158 -28.49 -6.38 -6.63
N ASN A 159 -29.74 -6.75 -6.41
CA ASN A 159 -30.46 -6.58 -5.15
C ASN A 159 -30.47 -7.85 -4.28
N ALA A 160 -29.75 -8.90 -4.69
CA ALA A 160 -29.69 -10.13 -3.93
C ALA A 160 -28.88 -9.94 -2.63
N SER A 161 -29.20 -10.73 -1.59
CA SER A 161 -28.44 -10.77 -0.34
C SER A 161 -27.44 -11.93 -0.35
N THR A 162 -26.47 -11.88 -1.27
CA THR A 162 -25.52 -12.98 -1.56
C THR A 162 -24.05 -12.58 -1.41
N LEU A 163 -23.79 -11.45 -0.77
CA LEU A 163 -22.44 -11.01 -0.40
C LEU A 163 -22.06 -11.68 0.91
N ALA A 164 -21.17 -12.66 0.90
CA ALA A 164 -20.70 -13.28 2.14
C ALA A 164 -19.86 -12.29 2.96
N ALA A 165 -19.76 -12.50 4.27
CA ALA A 165 -18.87 -11.69 5.10
C ALA A 165 -17.43 -11.79 4.57
N GLY A 166 -16.72 -10.66 4.50
CA GLY A 166 -15.38 -10.58 3.90
C GLY A 166 -15.36 -10.41 2.39
N GLU A 167 -16.45 -10.68 1.67
CA GLU A 167 -16.56 -10.30 0.26
C GLU A 167 -16.79 -8.80 0.16
N GLY A 168 -15.99 -8.13 -0.68
CA GLY A 168 -16.22 -6.74 -1.02
C GLY A 168 -17.12 -6.61 -2.24
N PHE A 169 -17.69 -5.42 -2.42
CA PHE A 169 -18.57 -5.10 -3.54
C PHE A 169 -18.35 -3.68 -4.04
N SER A 170 -18.54 -3.49 -5.34
CA SER A 170 -18.65 -2.16 -5.93
C SER A 170 -20.06 -1.62 -5.72
N MET A 171 -20.14 -0.31 -5.50
CA MET A 171 -21.40 0.42 -5.48
C MET A 171 -21.19 1.82 -6.02
N LYS A 172 -21.96 2.18 -7.04
CA LYS A 172 -21.98 3.52 -7.57
C LYS A 172 -22.53 4.53 -6.56
N GLY A 173 -21.96 5.72 -6.53
CA GLY A 173 -22.45 6.83 -5.72
C GLY A 173 -23.85 7.30 -6.11
N THR A 174 -24.46 8.08 -5.21
CA THR A 174 -25.78 8.70 -5.44
C THR A 174 -25.61 10.15 -5.87
N SER A 175 -26.58 10.70 -6.58
CA SER A 175 -26.59 12.13 -6.94
C SER A 175 -27.55 12.96 -6.09
N GLY A 176 -27.27 14.26 -5.97
CA GLY A 176 -28.09 15.22 -5.23
C GLY A 176 -27.48 15.58 -3.89
N THR A 177 -28.30 16.13 -3.01
CA THR A 177 -27.89 16.56 -1.66
C THR A 177 -28.87 16.05 -0.62
N ASP A 178 -28.38 15.86 0.60
CA ASP A 178 -29.18 15.55 1.78
C ASP A 178 -28.67 16.38 2.94
N SER A 179 -29.41 17.45 3.27
CA SER A 179 -29.08 18.37 4.34
C SER A 179 -29.48 17.86 5.73
N THR A 180 -30.04 16.66 5.82
CA THR A 180 -30.39 16.03 7.11
C THR A 180 -29.14 15.86 7.95
N ASN A 181 -29.17 16.33 9.21
CA ASN A 181 -28.09 16.20 10.19
C ASN A 181 -28.54 15.23 11.28
N PRO A 182 -28.45 13.90 11.04
CA PRO A 182 -29.11 12.91 11.89
C PRO A 182 -28.62 12.94 13.35
N GLU A 183 -27.34 13.23 13.57
CA GLU A 183 -26.75 13.25 14.92
C GLU A 183 -26.71 14.63 15.58
N GLY A 184 -27.18 15.68 14.89
CA GLY A 184 -27.09 17.05 15.39
C GLY A 184 -25.66 17.58 15.51
N THR A 185 -24.66 16.94 14.88
CA THR A 185 -23.23 17.29 14.96
C THR A 185 -22.81 18.38 13.98
N GLY A 186 -23.68 18.72 13.02
CA GLY A 186 -23.40 19.66 11.94
C GLY A 186 -22.90 18.97 10.67
N ILE A 187 -22.73 17.64 10.70
CA ILE A 187 -22.36 16.83 9.56
C ILE A 187 -23.64 16.26 8.93
N VAL A 188 -24.01 16.85 7.79
CA VAL A 188 -25.19 16.43 7.03
C VAL A 188 -24.96 15.12 6.28
N ASN A 189 -26.04 14.42 5.92
CA ASN A 189 -26.02 13.11 5.27
C ASN A 189 -25.37 13.12 3.89
N ASN A 190 -25.49 14.21 3.15
CA ASN A 190 -24.80 14.33 1.88
C ASN A 190 -24.56 15.81 1.53
N PRO A 191 -23.36 16.34 1.82
CA PRO A 191 -22.98 17.70 1.44
C PRO A 191 -22.68 17.84 -0.07
N GLY A 192 -23.09 16.88 -0.92
CA GLY A 192 -22.91 16.88 -2.37
C GLY A 192 -21.72 16.07 -2.87
N SER A 193 -20.99 15.40 -1.98
CA SER A 193 -19.84 14.54 -2.34
C SER A 193 -19.58 13.37 -1.39
N ALA A 194 -20.29 13.28 -0.26
CA ALA A 194 -20.10 12.27 0.77
C ALA A 194 -21.46 11.77 1.28
N GLN A 195 -22.07 10.81 0.58
CA GLN A 195 -23.34 10.22 0.98
C GLN A 195 -23.12 9.30 2.18
N ARG A 196 -23.84 9.57 3.27
CA ARG A 196 -23.94 8.73 4.45
C ARG A 196 -24.95 7.62 4.21
N TYR A 197 -24.54 6.40 4.50
CA TYR A 197 -25.37 5.21 4.53
C TYR A 197 -25.40 4.66 5.95
N ASP A 198 -26.56 4.19 6.39
CA ASP A 198 -26.72 3.46 7.64
C ASP A 198 -26.82 1.96 7.37
N PHE A 199 -25.74 1.25 7.65
CA PHE A 199 -25.65 -0.20 7.57
C PHE A 199 -26.38 -0.81 8.75
N ARG A 200 -27.50 -1.52 8.50
CA ARG A 200 -28.30 -2.15 9.56
C ARG A 200 -28.42 -3.65 9.39
N GLY A 201 -27.86 -4.41 10.33
CA GLY A 201 -27.90 -5.87 10.30
C GLY A 201 -27.30 -6.50 11.55
N LYS A 202 -27.10 -7.82 11.52
CA LYS A 202 -26.40 -8.54 12.59
C LYS A 202 -24.89 -8.25 12.45
N PRO A 203 -24.19 -7.85 13.53
CA PRO A 203 -22.78 -7.53 13.45
C PRO A 203 -21.94 -8.75 13.08
N ASN A 204 -21.05 -8.58 12.10
CA ASN A 204 -20.06 -9.58 11.76
C ASN A 204 -19.01 -9.72 12.87
N ASP A 205 -18.60 -10.95 13.14
CA ASP A 205 -17.68 -11.31 14.21
C ASP A 205 -16.84 -12.54 13.85
N GLY A 206 -15.79 -12.79 14.64
CA GLY A 206 -15.03 -14.03 14.60
C GLY A 206 -14.20 -14.18 13.34
N THR A 207 -13.73 -15.40 13.08
CA THR A 207 -12.93 -15.71 11.90
C THR A 207 -13.82 -15.70 10.64
N ILE A 208 -13.44 -14.90 9.65
CA ILE A 208 -14.13 -14.76 8.36
C ILE A 208 -13.14 -15.14 7.26
N THR A 209 -13.49 -16.09 6.40
CA THR A 209 -12.60 -16.64 5.37
C THR A 209 -13.01 -16.15 3.98
N ILE A 210 -12.02 -15.74 3.18
CA ILE A 210 -12.17 -15.46 1.75
C ILE A 210 -11.35 -16.45 0.93
N ASN A 211 -11.84 -16.81 -0.26
CA ASN A 211 -11.16 -17.71 -1.18
C ASN A 211 -10.25 -16.93 -2.12
N LEU A 212 -9.06 -17.49 -2.38
CA LEU A 212 -8.03 -16.91 -3.22
C LEU A 212 -7.59 -17.92 -4.29
N GLY A 213 -7.27 -17.43 -5.48
CA GLY A 213 -6.60 -18.23 -6.51
C GLY A 213 -5.35 -17.56 -7.00
N ALA A 214 -4.35 -18.36 -7.34
CA ALA A 214 -3.03 -17.87 -7.74
C ALA A 214 -3.14 -16.96 -8.97
N ASN A 215 -2.46 -15.82 -8.91
CA ASN A 215 -2.44 -14.76 -9.93
C ASN A 215 -3.81 -14.12 -10.22
N ASN A 216 -4.74 -14.21 -9.26
CA ASN A 216 -6.07 -13.65 -9.39
C ASN A 216 -6.33 -12.59 -8.30
N SER A 217 -7.15 -11.61 -8.66
CA SER A 217 -7.64 -10.55 -7.80
C SER A 217 -8.92 -10.96 -7.08
N THR A 218 -9.07 -10.53 -5.83
CA THR A 218 -10.31 -10.64 -5.05
C THR A 218 -10.61 -9.31 -4.38
N LEU A 219 -11.83 -8.79 -4.60
CA LEU A 219 -12.33 -7.62 -3.89
C LEU A 219 -12.82 -8.06 -2.50
N THR A 220 -12.19 -7.53 -1.47
CA THR A 220 -12.48 -7.77 -0.06
C THR A 220 -12.51 -6.43 0.68
N GLY A 221 -12.37 -6.43 2.00
CA GLY A 221 -12.33 -5.22 2.80
C GLY A 221 -12.43 -5.51 4.27
N ASN A 222 -12.62 -4.46 5.08
CA ASN A 222 -12.88 -4.61 6.51
C ASN A 222 -14.31 -5.11 6.76
N PRO A 223 -14.49 -6.37 7.21
CA PRO A 223 -15.82 -6.95 7.40
C PRO A 223 -16.37 -6.70 8.80
N TYR A 224 -15.68 -5.95 9.67
CA TYR A 224 -16.03 -5.79 11.07
C TYR A 224 -16.62 -4.41 11.39
N PRO A 225 -17.50 -4.30 12.41
CA PRO A 225 -17.97 -3.03 12.94
C PRO A 225 -16.93 -2.31 13.84
N SER A 226 -15.65 -2.39 13.48
CA SER A 226 -14.51 -1.65 14.06
C SER A 226 -13.46 -1.38 12.99
N ALA A 227 -12.45 -0.56 13.28
CA ALA A 227 -11.28 -0.50 12.42
C ALA A 227 -10.56 -1.86 12.34
N LEU A 228 -9.97 -2.13 11.18
CA LEU A 228 -9.11 -3.28 10.91
C LEU A 228 -7.66 -2.80 10.86
N HIS A 229 -6.78 -3.43 11.63
CA HIS A 229 -5.34 -3.26 11.48
C HIS A 229 -4.90 -3.98 10.21
N LEU A 230 -4.72 -3.21 9.12
CA LEU A 230 -4.47 -3.76 7.80
C LEU A 230 -3.11 -4.47 7.73
N ASN A 231 -2.07 -3.94 8.38
CA ASN A 231 -0.77 -4.64 8.43
C ASN A 231 -0.90 -6.00 9.14
N ALA A 232 -1.66 -6.07 10.23
CA ALA A 232 -1.88 -7.33 10.95
C ALA A 232 -2.59 -8.36 10.06
N PHE A 233 -3.54 -7.93 9.22
CA PHE A 233 -4.18 -8.81 8.24
C PHE A 233 -3.22 -9.24 7.12
N LEU A 234 -2.50 -8.30 6.52
CA LEU A 234 -1.63 -8.55 5.36
C LEU A 234 -0.37 -9.35 5.72
N LEU A 235 0.13 -9.22 6.96
CA LEU A 235 1.32 -9.91 7.46
C LEU A 235 1.00 -11.15 8.31
N ASP A 236 -0.28 -11.52 8.47
CA ASP A 236 -0.66 -12.75 9.17
C ASP A 236 -0.10 -13.97 8.42
N SER A 237 0.54 -14.89 9.14
CA SER A 237 1.08 -16.13 8.57
C SER A 237 0.02 -17.01 7.92
N ASP A 238 -1.24 -16.88 8.32
CA ASP A 238 -2.36 -17.59 7.70
C ASP A 238 -2.85 -16.93 6.40
N ASN A 239 -2.36 -15.73 6.06
CA ASN A 239 -2.80 -14.92 4.93
C ASN A 239 -1.75 -14.74 3.84
N VAL A 240 -0.65 -15.50 3.88
CA VAL A 240 0.47 -15.41 2.91
C VAL A 240 0.01 -15.53 1.45
N ALA A 241 -1.06 -16.31 1.20
CA ALA A 241 -1.66 -16.48 -0.12
C ALA A 241 -2.24 -15.17 -0.72
N ALA A 242 -2.53 -14.17 0.11
CA ALA A 242 -3.07 -12.86 -0.32
C ALA A 242 -2.00 -11.93 -0.91
N GLY A 243 -0.73 -12.33 -0.90
CA GLY A 243 0.39 -11.55 -1.47
C GLY A 243 0.89 -10.40 -0.57
N GLY A 244 0.23 -10.11 0.55
CA GLY A 244 0.69 -9.12 1.53
C GLY A 244 0.51 -7.65 1.13
N ILE A 245 -0.13 -7.37 -0.01
CA ILE A 245 -0.34 -6.03 -0.56
C ILE A 245 -1.84 -5.76 -0.71
N ALA A 246 -2.27 -4.54 -0.35
CA ALA A 246 -3.65 -4.10 -0.56
C ALA A 246 -3.73 -3.04 -1.67
N TYR A 247 -4.65 -3.22 -2.59
CA TYR A 247 -4.88 -2.34 -3.74
C TYR A 247 -6.19 -1.59 -3.59
N PHE A 248 -6.15 -0.26 -3.71
CA PHE A 248 -7.31 0.60 -3.53
C PHE A 248 -7.69 1.23 -4.87
N TRP A 249 -8.94 1.05 -5.27
CA TRP A 249 -9.44 1.68 -6.49
C TRP A 249 -9.48 3.19 -6.32
N GLU A 250 -8.89 3.90 -7.25
CA GLU A 250 -8.90 5.34 -7.36
C GLU A 250 -9.34 5.74 -8.77
N GLN A 251 -9.90 6.94 -8.90
CA GLN A 251 -10.52 7.35 -10.14
C GLN A 251 -10.48 8.85 -10.37
N ASP A 252 -10.48 9.24 -11.65
CA ASP A 252 -10.48 10.63 -12.08
C ASP A 252 -11.87 11.25 -11.94
N LYS A 253 -12.06 12.03 -10.88
CA LYS A 253 -13.33 12.72 -10.57
C LYS A 253 -13.73 13.80 -11.58
N THR A 254 -12.85 14.14 -12.51
CA THR A 254 -13.17 15.09 -13.59
C THR A 254 -13.86 14.41 -14.78
N VAL A 255 -13.92 13.08 -14.79
CA VAL A 255 -14.48 12.29 -15.88
C VAL A 255 -15.81 11.66 -15.49
N ASN A 256 -16.90 12.28 -15.94
CA ASN A 256 -18.26 11.85 -15.66
C ASN A 256 -18.80 10.87 -16.72
N SER A 257 -18.24 9.66 -16.78
CA SER A 257 -18.65 8.64 -17.76
C SER A 257 -18.48 7.22 -17.23
N HIS A 258 -19.44 6.34 -17.51
CA HIS A 258 -19.31 4.88 -17.27
C HIS A 258 -19.02 4.07 -18.53
N TYR A 259 -18.83 4.72 -19.68
CA TYR A 259 -18.31 4.03 -20.85
C TYR A 259 -16.86 3.65 -20.57
N LEU A 260 -16.54 2.35 -20.61
CA LEU A 260 -15.22 1.82 -20.23
C LEU A 260 -14.05 2.54 -20.94
N ALA A 261 -14.24 2.91 -22.20
CA ALA A 261 -13.25 3.65 -23.00
C ALA A 261 -12.98 5.07 -22.50
N ALA A 262 -13.96 5.68 -21.83
CA ALA A 262 -13.88 7.04 -21.30
C ALA A 262 -13.58 7.07 -19.79
N TYR A 263 -14.12 6.14 -19.01
CA TYR A 263 -13.89 6.04 -17.57
C TYR A 263 -12.40 5.90 -17.28
N ARG A 264 -11.90 6.66 -16.30
CA ARG A 264 -10.49 6.68 -15.91
C ARG A 264 -10.32 6.31 -14.44
N GLY A 265 -9.57 5.25 -14.19
CA GLY A 265 -9.24 4.79 -12.85
C GLY A 265 -8.03 3.86 -12.84
N GLY A 266 -7.61 3.47 -11.65
CA GLY A 266 -6.47 2.60 -11.43
C GLY A 266 -6.37 2.20 -9.96
N TYR A 267 -5.35 1.43 -9.63
CA TYR A 267 -5.14 0.97 -8.26
C TYR A 267 -3.96 1.67 -7.60
N GLY A 268 -4.23 2.34 -6.47
CA GLY A 268 -3.21 2.71 -5.51
C GLY A 268 -2.75 1.46 -4.75
N SER A 269 -1.46 1.37 -4.46
CA SER A 269 -0.84 0.20 -3.84
C SER A 269 -0.37 0.53 -2.43
N TYR A 270 -0.79 -0.27 -1.46
CA TYR A 270 -0.35 -0.19 -0.07
C TYR A 270 0.47 -1.40 0.31
N SER A 271 1.70 -1.14 0.73
CA SER A 271 2.60 -2.14 1.30
C SER A 271 2.77 -1.90 2.80
N PRO A 272 2.48 -2.89 3.67
CA PRO A 272 2.52 -2.72 5.11
C PRO A 272 3.95 -2.55 5.66
N MET A 273 4.97 -3.06 4.95
CA MET A 273 6.38 -3.14 5.35
C MET A 273 6.61 -4.00 6.60
N SER A 274 6.06 -3.60 7.74
CA SER A 274 6.07 -4.37 8.98
C SER A 274 4.86 -4.03 9.85
N LEU A 275 4.65 -4.78 10.94
CA LEU A 275 3.45 -4.63 11.77
C LEU A 275 3.35 -3.26 12.46
N GLY A 276 4.49 -2.69 12.88
CA GLY A 276 4.56 -1.51 13.75
C GLY A 276 4.71 -0.16 13.03
N VAL A 277 4.67 -0.13 11.69
CA VAL A 277 4.92 1.07 10.89
C VAL A 277 3.69 1.47 10.07
N ASP A 278 3.66 2.70 9.53
CA ASP A 278 2.51 3.17 8.72
C ASP A 278 2.47 2.57 7.30
N GLY A 279 3.52 1.87 6.88
CA GLY A 279 3.68 1.30 5.53
C GLY A 279 3.98 2.36 4.47
N VAL A 280 3.94 1.96 3.20
CA VAL A 280 4.12 2.84 2.04
C VAL A 280 2.89 2.79 1.16
N TYR A 281 2.40 3.97 0.76
CA TYR A 281 1.35 4.11 -0.24
C TYR A 281 1.88 4.77 -1.52
N VAL A 282 1.61 4.12 -2.66
CA VAL A 282 1.82 4.68 -3.99
C VAL A 282 0.44 4.87 -4.66
N PRO A 283 0.07 6.10 -5.06
CA PRO A 283 -1.23 6.37 -5.67
C PRO A 283 -1.35 5.78 -7.08
N ALA A 284 -2.59 5.65 -7.55
CA ALA A 284 -2.87 5.11 -8.89
C ALA A 284 -2.39 6.05 -10.00
N THR A 285 -2.02 5.47 -11.14
CA THR A 285 -2.07 6.17 -12.43
C THR A 285 -3.39 5.83 -13.10
N PHE A 286 -4.15 6.83 -13.54
CA PHE A 286 -5.47 6.58 -14.10
C PHE A 286 -5.38 6.14 -15.55
N ASN A 287 -6.04 5.04 -15.88
CA ASN A 287 -6.09 4.47 -17.21
C ASN A 287 -7.55 4.29 -17.65
N SER A 288 -7.80 4.31 -18.96
CA SER A 288 -9.08 3.87 -19.54
C SER A 288 -8.86 2.63 -20.42
N TYR A 289 -9.93 1.86 -20.67
CA TYR A 289 -9.84 0.55 -21.31
C TYR A 289 -10.86 0.36 -22.43
N ASN A 290 -10.51 -0.44 -23.44
CA ASN A 290 -11.45 -0.87 -24.47
C ASN A 290 -12.40 -1.96 -23.93
N GLN A 291 -13.47 -2.27 -24.66
CA GLN A 291 -14.46 -3.27 -24.24
C GLN A 291 -13.89 -4.68 -24.02
N ASP A 292 -12.77 -5.00 -24.67
CA ASP A 292 -12.05 -6.27 -24.51
C ASP A 292 -11.07 -6.28 -23.31
N GLY A 293 -11.04 -5.20 -22.51
CA GLY A 293 -10.16 -5.05 -21.36
C GLY A 293 -8.75 -4.57 -21.70
N THR A 294 -8.43 -4.34 -22.98
CA THR A 294 -7.12 -3.79 -23.37
C THR A 294 -7.04 -2.30 -23.03
N LEU A 295 -5.83 -1.81 -22.77
CA LEU A 295 -5.61 -0.40 -22.45
C LEU A 295 -6.00 0.50 -23.64
N ASN A 296 -6.76 1.56 -23.36
CA ASN A 296 -7.13 2.59 -24.34
C ASN A 296 -6.26 3.84 -24.20
N THR A 297 -6.34 4.53 -23.05
CA THR A 297 -5.53 5.73 -22.79
C THR A 297 -4.89 5.70 -21.42
N THR A 298 -3.65 6.18 -21.32
CA THR A 298 -3.01 6.54 -20.05
C THR A 298 -3.38 7.98 -19.72
N GLY A 299 -3.93 8.20 -18.52
CA GLY A 299 -4.41 9.47 -18.01
C GLY A 299 -3.56 10.00 -16.85
N LEU A 300 -4.07 11.04 -16.18
CA LEU A 300 -3.40 11.68 -15.04
C LEU A 300 -3.16 10.69 -13.90
N SER A 301 -2.24 11.05 -13.01
CA SER A 301 -1.97 10.27 -11.82
C SER A 301 -2.66 10.88 -10.62
N SER A 302 -3.14 10.02 -9.73
CA SER A 302 -3.73 10.43 -8.48
C SER A 302 -2.69 11.13 -7.60
N SER A 303 -3.14 12.15 -6.87
CA SER A 303 -2.35 12.86 -5.86
C SER A 303 -2.66 12.39 -4.45
N LEU A 304 -3.40 11.29 -4.29
CA LEU A 304 -3.81 10.78 -2.99
C LEU A 304 -2.60 10.28 -2.19
N SER A 305 -2.58 10.65 -0.91
CA SER A 305 -1.67 10.10 0.08
C SER A 305 -2.52 9.76 1.30
N ILE A 306 -2.84 8.48 1.45
CA ILE A 306 -3.76 7.99 2.47
C ILE A 306 -2.98 7.02 3.38
N PRO A 307 -2.94 7.27 4.69
CA PRO A 307 -2.48 6.25 5.64
C PRO A 307 -3.44 5.06 5.62
N ARG A 308 -2.91 3.87 5.36
CA ARG A 308 -3.69 2.63 5.23
C ARG A 308 -3.36 1.58 6.28
N ARG A 309 -2.52 1.89 7.28
CA ARG A 309 -2.23 0.99 8.42
C ARG A 309 -3.52 0.48 9.06
N TYR A 310 -4.54 1.34 9.10
CA TYR A 310 -5.88 1.02 9.54
C TYR A 310 -6.87 1.21 8.40
N ALA A 311 -7.74 0.21 8.19
CA ALA A 311 -8.88 0.31 7.30
C ALA A 311 -10.14 0.60 8.14
N PRO A 312 -10.88 1.69 7.88
CA PRO A 312 -12.09 2.01 8.62
C PRO A 312 -13.20 0.99 8.35
N ILE A 313 -14.27 1.06 9.14
CA ILE A 313 -15.45 0.20 8.99
C ILE A 313 -15.94 0.29 7.55
N GLY A 314 -16.21 -0.83 6.89
CA GLY A 314 -16.77 -0.76 5.54
C GLY A 314 -15.77 -0.61 4.40
N GLN A 315 -14.51 -0.22 4.65
CA GLN A 315 -13.53 0.03 3.58
C GLN A 315 -13.22 -1.22 2.76
N GLY A 316 -13.52 -1.20 1.46
CA GLY A 316 -13.14 -2.23 0.51
C GLY A 316 -11.73 -2.02 -0.07
N PHE A 317 -11.05 -3.12 -0.39
CA PHE A 317 -9.77 -3.14 -1.10
C PHE A 317 -9.61 -4.47 -1.86
N VAL A 318 -8.73 -4.48 -2.85
CA VAL A 318 -8.40 -5.68 -3.62
C VAL A 318 -7.12 -6.30 -3.09
N VAL A 319 -7.08 -7.62 -3.03
CA VAL A 319 -5.83 -8.39 -2.85
C VAL A 319 -5.52 -9.14 -4.13
N PHE A 320 -4.24 -9.22 -4.49
CA PHE A 320 -3.75 -10.01 -5.61
C PHE A 320 -3.02 -11.23 -5.08
N ALA A 321 -3.64 -12.40 -5.24
CA ALA A 321 -3.16 -13.61 -4.59
C ALA A 321 -1.97 -14.24 -5.34
N ASN A 322 -0.92 -14.59 -4.61
CA ASN A 322 0.26 -15.29 -5.15
C ASN A 322 0.08 -16.82 -5.19
N ALA A 323 -0.92 -17.36 -4.48
CA ALA A 323 -1.18 -18.78 -4.38
C ALA A 323 -2.69 -19.09 -4.30
N ASN A 324 -3.05 -20.33 -4.63
CA ASN A 324 -4.38 -20.85 -4.34
C ASN A 324 -4.55 -21.08 -2.85
N GLY A 325 -5.70 -20.73 -2.29
CA GLY A 325 -5.98 -20.96 -0.87
C GLY A 325 -7.02 -20.01 -0.33
N THR A 326 -6.78 -19.53 0.88
CA THR A 326 -7.68 -18.63 1.59
C THR A 326 -6.89 -17.54 2.31
N ALA A 327 -7.57 -16.43 2.62
CA ALA A 327 -7.15 -15.53 3.68
C ALA A 327 -8.27 -15.41 4.72
N THR A 328 -7.89 -15.11 5.95
CA THR A 328 -8.79 -15.02 7.09
C THR A 328 -8.68 -13.67 7.77
N PHE A 329 -9.82 -13.04 7.99
CA PHE A 329 -9.95 -11.96 8.95
C PHE A 329 -10.20 -12.58 10.33
N LYS A 330 -9.54 -12.07 11.36
CA LYS A 330 -9.68 -12.53 12.75
C LYS A 330 -10.00 -11.33 13.64
N ASN A 331 -10.63 -11.59 14.78
CA ASN A 331 -10.80 -10.56 15.81
C ASN A 331 -9.45 -10.01 16.33
N ALA A 332 -8.37 -10.78 16.22
CA ALA A 332 -7.01 -10.31 16.51
C ALA A 332 -6.50 -9.21 15.55
N HIS A 333 -7.14 -9.05 14.38
CA HIS A 333 -6.84 -7.96 13.45
C HIS A 333 -7.64 -6.69 13.76
N ARG A 334 -8.57 -6.71 14.72
CA ARG A 334 -9.43 -5.57 15.05
C ARG A 334 -8.73 -4.66 16.05
N VAL A 335 -8.91 -3.37 15.86
CA VAL A 335 -8.32 -2.33 16.71
C VAL A 335 -9.31 -1.18 16.84
N PHE A 336 -9.25 -0.46 17.96
CA PHE A 336 -9.97 0.78 18.09
C PHE A 336 -9.14 1.92 17.52
N THR A 337 -9.45 2.32 16.29
CA THR A 337 -8.86 3.50 15.66
C THR A 337 -9.98 4.30 15.04
N LYS A 338 -10.15 5.56 15.47
CA LYS A 338 -11.18 6.43 14.92
C LYS A 338 -10.88 6.76 13.46
N GLU A 339 -11.92 6.90 12.66
CA GLU A 339 -11.77 7.42 11.31
C GLU A 339 -11.40 8.91 11.38
N GLY A 340 -10.43 9.34 10.58
CA GLY A 340 -9.95 10.72 10.58
C GLY A 340 -8.70 10.92 9.74
N VAL A 341 -8.39 12.19 9.46
CA VAL A 341 -7.26 12.52 8.59
C VAL A 341 -5.92 12.14 9.23
N GLY A 342 -5.06 11.46 8.47
CA GLY A 342 -3.74 11.07 8.96
C GLY A 342 -3.70 9.81 9.83
N ILE A 343 -4.83 9.11 10.02
CA ILE A 343 -4.93 7.93 10.91
C ILE A 343 -5.58 6.71 10.24
N SER A 344 -6.83 6.84 9.83
CA SER A 344 -7.66 5.79 9.22
C SER A 344 -8.67 6.51 8.36
N GLN A 345 -8.55 6.43 7.04
CA GLN A 345 -9.36 7.24 6.13
C GLN A 345 -10.06 6.35 5.11
N PHE A 346 -11.37 6.54 4.97
CA PHE A 346 -12.01 6.28 3.70
C PHE A 346 -11.59 7.40 2.75
N GLU A 347 -11.35 7.10 1.47
CA GLU A 347 -10.69 8.00 0.50
C GLU A 347 -11.23 9.45 0.47
N LYS A 348 -12.49 9.71 0.88
CA LYS A 348 -13.18 10.98 0.60
C LYS A 348 -13.98 11.59 1.76
N GLN A 349 -13.59 11.36 3.02
CA GLN A 349 -14.07 12.20 4.14
C GLN A 349 -13.62 13.66 3.94
N THR A 350 -14.56 14.61 3.92
CA THR A 350 -14.28 16.05 3.71
C THR A 350 -14.43 16.91 4.96
N LYS A 351 -14.77 16.34 6.13
CA LYS A 351 -14.90 17.12 7.38
C LYS A 351 -14.41 16.36 8.61
N ASP A 352 -13.29 16.83 9.16
CA ASP A 352 -12.75 16.41 10.46
C ASP A 352 -13.61 16.95 11.62
N THR A 353 -13.88 16.09 12.58
CA THR A 353 -14.06 16.50 14.00
C THR A 353 -13.23 15.64 14.96
N ALA A 354 -12.31 14.80 14.46
CA ALA A 354 -11.47 13.98 15.31
C ALA A 354 -10.28 14.81 15.81
N ASN A 355 -10.33 15.26 17.07
CA ASN A 355 -9.11 15.50 17.83
C ASN A 355 -8.34 14.18 17.84
N LYS A 356 -7.05 14.20 17.43
CA LYS A 356 -6.11 13.09 17.61
C LYS A 356 -6.27 12.59 19.05
N THR A 357 -6.87 11.42 19.22
CA THR A 357 -6.87 10.74 20.52
C THR A 357 -5.70 9.78 20.45
N ASP A 358 -4.83 9.85 21.46
CA ASP A 358 -3.58 9.12 21.59
C ASP A 358 -3.79 7.61 21.41
N ASN A 359 -3.59 7.10 20.20
CA ASN A 359 -3.20 5.71 20.05
C ASN A 359 -1.71 5.66 20.41
N ASN A 360 -1.41 5.14 21.61
CA ASN A 360 -0.06 4.89 22.14
C ASN A 360 0.73 3.82 21.36
N ASP A 361 0.36 3.51 20.11
CA ASP A 361 1.18 2.65 19.28
C ASP A 361 2.37 3.48 18.80
N GLU A 362 3.55 3.23 19.38
CA GLU A 362 4.80 3.76 18.87
C GLU A 362 4.96 3.32 17.41
N VAL A 363 4.65 4.23 16.49
CA VAL A 363 4.88 4.01 15.06
C VAL A 363 6.39 4.03 14.87
N SER A 364 6.96 2.88 14.53
CA SER A 364 8.38 2.81 14.19
C SER A 364 8.61 3.51 12.85
N ALA A 365 9.66 4.31 12.78
CA ALA A 365 10.07 4.93 11.53
C ALA A 365 10.91 3.94 10.70
N PHE A 366 10.67 3.88 9.40
CA PHE A 366 11.57 3.25 8.43
C PHE A 366 11.92 4.25 7.34
N GLN A 367 12.99 3.98 6.60
CA GLN A 367 13.51 4.90 5.59
C GLN A 367 12.94 4.52 4.23
N TYR A 368 12.49 5.51 3.47
CA TYR A 368 12.11 5.33 2.07
C TYR A 368 12.20 6.65 1.32
N PHE A 369 12.20 6.58 0.00
CA PHE A 369 11.93 7.74 -0.84
C PHE A 369 10.97 7.36 -1.97
N LYS A 370 10.38 8.38 -2.58
CA LYS A 370 9.56 8.22 -3.78
C LYS A 370 10.32 8.68 -5.01
N LEU A 371 10.11 8.00 -6.13
CA LEU A 371 10.61 8.38 -7.44
C LEU A 371 9.41 8.72 -8.32
N ASN A 372 9.37 9.94 -8.83
CA ASN A 372 8.41 10.32 -9.86
C ASN A 372 9.06 10.28 -11.23
N THR A 373 8.30 9.85 -12.23
CA THR A 373 8.68 9.93 -13.63
C THR A 373 7.54 10.52 -14.44
N ILE A 374 7.74 11.74 -14.94
CA ILE A 374 6.79 12.38 -15.87
C ILE A 374 7.06 11.81 -17.27
N ILE A 375 6.02 11.26 -17.89
CA ILE A 375 6.10 10.61 -19.20
C ILE A 375 5.34 11.48 -20.22
N ASP A 376 6.03 11.92 -21.26
CA ASP A 376 5.53 12.79 -22.34
C ASP A 376 4.82 14.08 -21.88
N ASN A 377 5.10 14.56 -20.66
CA ASN A 377 4.33 15.61 -19.98
C ASN A 377 2.82 15.34 -19.89
N LYS A 378 2.41 14.06 -19.93
CA LYS A 378 1.01 13.64 -19.89
C LYS A 378 0.59 13.12 -18.53
N PHE A 379 1.44 12.30 -17.90
CA PHE A 379 1.15 11.69 -16.60
C PHE A 379 2.43 11.42 -15.81
N THR A 380 2.28 11.07 -14.54
CA THR A 380 3.41 10.84 -13.62
C THR A 380 3.34 9.45 -13.01
N ARG A 381 4.23 8.55 -13.39
CA ARG A 381 4.38 7.29 -12.65
C ARG A 381 5.14 7.58 -11.35
N GLN A 382 4.54 7.22 -10.22
CA GLN A 382 5.22 7.25 -8.92
C GLN A 382 5.63 5.82 -8.54
N LEU A 383 6.86 5.68 -8.04
CA LEU A 383 7.41 4.48 -7.45
C LEU A 383 7.90 4.81 -6.03
N ALA A 384 8.07 3.81 -5.16
CA ALA A 384 8.67 3.99 -3.84
C ALA A 384 9.72 2.92 -3.54
N LEU A 385 10.92 3.34 -3.11
CA LEU A 385 11.98 2.45 -2.66
C LEU A 385 12.10 2.56 -1.14
N ALA A 386 11.81 1.46 -0.44
CA ALA A 386 11.91 1.34 1.01
C ALA A 386 13.20 0.63 1.41
N PHE A 387 13.77 1.04 2.54
CA PHE A 387 14.97 0.44 3.11
C PHE A 387 14.67 -0.28 4.41
N LEU A 388 14.81 -1.60 4.38
CA LEU A 388 14.51 -2.50 5.49
C LEU A 388 15.68 -3.49 5.65
N PRO A 389 16.25 -3.66 6.85
CA PRO A 389 17.33 -4.63 7.07
C PRO A 389 17.01 -6.06 6.63
N GLU A 390 15.73 -6.45 6.73
CA GLU A 390 15.21 -7.77 6.38
C GLU A 390 14.87 -7.95 4.90
N ALA A 391 14.81 -6.87 4.10
CA ALA A 391 14.45 -6.96 2.69
C ALA A 391 15.59 -7.55 1.84
N THR A 392 15.20 -8.36 0.86
CA THR A 392 16.06 -9.03 -0.10
C THR A 392 16.12 -8.24 -1.41
N ASP A 393 16.86 -8.76 -2.40
CA ASP A 393 16.82 -8.26 -3.79
C ASP A 393 15.77 -8.99 -4.65
N GLY A 394 15.09 -9.99 -4.07
CA GLY A 394 13.99 -10.74 -4.69
C GLY A 394 12.64 -10.18 -4.28
N VAL A 395 11.58 -10.94 -4.53
CA VAL A 395 10.20 -10.55 -4.15
C VAL A 395 9.91 -10.91 -2.69
N ASP A 396 9.67 -9.91 -1.87
CA ASP A 396 9.34 -10.01 -0.46
C ASP A 396 7.85 -9.73 -0.19
N ILE A 397 7.18 -10.72 0.41
CA ILE A 397 5.76 -10.65 0.74
C ILE A 397 5.52 -9.58 1.81
N GLY A 398 4.55 -8.69 1.56
CA GLY A 398 4.26 -7.58 2.47
C GLY A 398 5.19 -6.37 2.33
N ILE A 399 6.11 -6.41 1.37
CA ILE A 399 7.07 -5.34 1.09
C ILE A 399 6.92 -4.89 -0.37
N ASP A 400 7.09 -5.79 -1.33
CA ASP A 400 7.09 -5.42 -2.75
C ASP A 400 5.67 -5.41 -3.34
N ALA A 401 5.27 -4.29 -3.92
CA ALA A 401 3.95 -4.13 -4.52
C ALA A 401 4.00 -4.27 -6.03
N LEU A 402 3.39 -5.34 -6.56
CA LEU A 402 3.26 -5.57 -8.00
C LEU A 402 2.46 -4.43 -8.64
N ASN A 403 2.90 -3.97 -9.82
CA ASN A 403 2.14 -3.02 -10.62
C ASN A 403 0.90 -3.70 -11.23
N MET A 404 -0.29 -3.25 -10.83
CA MET A 404 -1.57 -3.77 -11.32
C MET A 404 -1.98 -3.22 -12.69
N ASP A 405 -1.28 -2.22 -13.22
CA ASP A 405 -1.59 -1.65 -14.53
C ASP A 405 -1.21 -2.60 -15.66
N THR A 406 -2.17 -2.87 -16.55
CA THR A 406 -1.95 -3.78 -17.69
C THR A 406 -1.21 -3.07 -18.82
N SER A 407 0.12 -3.22 -18.84
CA SER A 407 1.03 -2.92 -19.97
C SER A 407 0.83 -1.56 -20.66
N PRO A 408 0.91 -0.43 -19.93
CA PRO A 408 0.97 0.91 -20.53
C PRO A 408 2.01 1.03 -21.67
N PRO A 409 1.73 1.84 -22.72
CA PRO A 409 2.59 1.98 -23.89
C PRO A 409 3.97 2.51 -23.51
N ASN A 410 4.00 3.51 -22.64
CA ASN A 410 5.20 4.07 -22.06
C ASN A 410 5.08 3.94 -20.53
N ASP A 411 6.09 3.39 -19.84
CA ASP A 411 6.03 3.21 -18.39
C ASP A 411 7.40 3.06 -17.74
N VAL A 412 7.42 3.18 -16.41
CA VAL A 412 8.56 2.83 -15.57
C VAL A 412 8.11 1.99 -14.38
N ALA A 413 8.92 1.00 -13.99
CA ALA A 413 8.70 0.20 -12.79
C ALA A 413 10.04 -0.29 -12.22
N PHE A 414 10.05 -0.73 -10.96
CA PHE A 414 11.14 -1.55 -10.45
C PHE A 414 11.10 -2.92 -11.13
N GLN A 415 12.25 -3.38 -11.59
CA GLN A 415 12.42 -4.73 -12.12
C GLN A 415 12.84 -5.65 -10.98
N ILE A 416 11.92 -6.51 -10.52
CA ILE A 416 12.24 -7.53 -9.53
C ILE A 416 11.96 -8.88 -10.18
N GLU A 417 13.01 -9.67 -10.37
CA GLU A 417 12.97 -10.92 -11.14
C GLU A 417 12.34 -10.71 -12.53
N ASN A 418 11.17 -11.29 -12.79
CA ASN A 418 10.42 -11.18 -14.06
C ASN A 418 9.19 -10.25 -13.96
N GLY A 419 9.01 -9.54 -12.84
CA GLY A 419 7.85 -8.70 -12.57
C GLY A 419 8.17 -7.20 -12.55
N ASN A 420 7.13 -6.39 -12.77
CA ASN A 420 7.18 -4.94 -12.66
C ASN A 420 6.49 -4.48 -11.37
N TYR A 421 7.22 -3.76 -10.52
CA TYR A 421 6.76 -3.36 -9.19
C TYR A 421 6.72 -1.84 -9.05
N VAL A 422 5.75 -1.35 -8.27
CA VAL A 422 5.62 0.09 -7.94
C VAL A 422 6.20 0.43 -6.57
N ILE A 423 6.33 -0.56 -5.69
CA ILE A 423 7.02 -0.44 -4.41
C ILE A 423 8.05 -1.56 -4.37
N GLN A 424 9.29 -1.23 -4.03
CA GLN A 424 10.36 -2.20 -3.78
C GLN A 424 10.96 -1.96 -2.39
N GLY A 425 11.22 -3.01 -1.64
CA GLY A 425 12.09 -2.97 -0.45
C GLY A 425 13.46 -3.52 -0.76
N VAL A 426 14.50 -2.94 -0.16
CA VAL A 426 15.87 -3.48 -0.19
C VAL A 426 16.58 -3.20 1.13
N ASN A 427 17.56 -4.01 1.50
CA ASN A 427 18.53 -3.59 2.51
C ASN A 427 19.42 -2.48 1.93
N PHE A 428 19.65 -1.40 2.69
CA PHE A 428 20.46 -0.28 2.19
C PHE A 428 21.92 -0.68 2.04
N ASP A 429 22.45 -0.44 0.84
CA ASP A 429 23.87 -0.54 0.52
C ASP A 429 24.19 0.54 -0.50
N GLN A 430 25.18 1.37 -0.19
CA GLN A 430 25.58 2.50 -1.01
C GLN A 430 26.08 2.07 -2.41
N THR A 431 26.52 0.83 -2.58
CA THR A 431 27.00 0.26 -3.84
C THR A 431 25.88 -0.34 -4.71
N LYS A 432 24.66 -0.50 -4.17
CA LYS A 432 23.55 -1.11 -4.90
C LYS A 432 23.18 -0.30 -6.15
N LYS A 433 22.81 -1.06 -7.18
CA LYS A 433 22.23 -0.54 -8.42
C LYS A 433 20.85 -1.15 -8.61
N ILE A 434 19.82 -0.42 -8.24
CA ILE A 434 18.43 -0.89 -8.28
C ILE A 434 17.89 -0.74 -9.70
N PRO A 435 17.58 -1.83 -10.43
CA PRO A 435 17.17 -1.76 -11.82
C PRO A 435 15.76 -1.21 -11.98
N LEU A 436 15.59 -0.36 -13.00
CA LEU A 436 14.29 0.10 -13.47
C LEU A 436 14.02 -0.47 -14.85
N THR A 437 12.83 -0.99 -15.05
CA THR A 437 12.32 -1.25 -16.40
C THR A 437 11.69 0.03 -16.93
N VAL A 438 12.25 0.54 -18.04
CA VAL A 438 11.67 1.66 -18.80
C VAL A 438 11.18 1.12 -20.13
N LYS A 439 9.88 1.27 -20.39
CA LYS A 439 9.23 0.85 -21.63
C LYS A 439 8.81 2.08 -22.42
N ALA A 440 9.08 2.08 -23.72
CA ALA A 440 8.58 3.09 -24.65
C ALA A 440 8.12 2.42 -25.95
N THR A 441 6.87 2.60 -26.38
CA THR A 441 6.39 2.07 -27.68
C THR A 441 6.70 2.99 -28.85
N THR A 442 6.91 4.28 -28.57
CA THR A 442 7.33 5.31 -29.53
C THR A 442 8.50 6.08 -28.91
N ASN A 443 9.13 7.00 -29.67
CA ASN A 443 10.01 7.99 -29.03
C ASN A 443 9.20 8.73 -27.95
N ALA A 444 9.66 8.66 -26.70
CA ALA A 444 8.95 9.19 -25.55
C ALA A 444 9.91 9.92 -24.60
N THR A 445 9.43 10.97 -23.95
CA THR A 445 10.22 11.74 -22.98
C THR A 445 9.95 11.24 -21.57
N PHE A 446 11.01 10.98 -20.81
CA PHE A 446 10.95 10.58 -19.40
C PHE A 446 11.69 11.61 -18.56
N LYS A 447 11.03 12.17 -17.55
CA LYS A 447 11.65 13.06 -16.57
C LYS A 447 11.58 12.46 -15.16
N PHE A 448 12.72 12.00 -14.67
CA PHE A 448 12.90 11.36 -13.36
C PHE A 448 13.26 12.39 -12.29
N TYR A 449 12.66 12.31 -11.11
CA TYR A 449 13.02 13.13 -9.95
C TYR A 449 12.48 12.56 -8.63
N ILE A 450 13.08 12.92 -7.50
CA ILE A 450 12.67 12.50 -6.15
C ILE A 450 11.77 13.58 -5.53
N PRO A 451 10.44 13.40 -5.44
CA PRO A 451 9.55 14.37 -4.80
C PRO A 451 9.60 14.34 -3.26
N GLU A 452 9.97 13.20 -2.66
CA GLU A 452 9.82 12.96 -1.23
C GLU A 452 10.92 11.99 -0.75
N VAL A 453 11.49 12.30 0.41
CA VAL A 453 12.45 11.46 1.13
C VAL A 453 12.00 11.44 2.60
N THR A 454 11.87 10.25 3.18
CA THR A 454 11.33 10.06 4.54
C THR A 454 12.29 9.24 5.37
N ASN A 455 12.70 9.78 6.52
CA ASN A 455 13.64 9.17 7.49
C ASN A 455 14.97 8.65 6.88
N PHE A 456 15.33 9.12 5.69
CA PHE A 456 16.55 8.74 4.99
C PHE A 456 17.56 9.89 5.07
N ASP A 457 18.85 9.55 5.03
CA ASP A 457 19.92 10.54 5.16
C ASP A 457 19.78 11.64 4.10
N THR A 458 19.61 12.88 4.55
CA THR A 458 19.44 14.03 3.68
C THR A 458 20.72 14.39 2.94
N SER A 459 21.89 13.96 3.42
CA SER A 459 23.17 14.10 2.74
C SER A 459 23.42 13.01 1.69
N GLN A 460 22.71 11.88 1.76
CA GLN A 460 22.86 10.79 0.82
C GLN A 460 22.28 11.18 -0.55
N SER A 461 23.15 11.26 -1.56
CA SER A 461 22.76 11.53 -2.95
C SER A 461 21.98 10.34 -3.54
N ILE A 462 21.09 10.63 -4.48
CA ILE A 462 20.34 9.63 -5.23
C ILE A 462 20.48 9.95 -6.71
N TYR A 463 21.07 9.03 -7.47
CA TYR A 463 21.35 9.20 -8.89
C TYR A 463 20.58 8.20 -9.74
N LEU A 464 20.25 8.60 -10.96
CA LEU A 464 19.92 7.69 -12.04
C LEU A 464 21.18 7.40 -12.85
N TYR A 465 21.58 6.14 -12.92
CA TYR A 465 22.63 5.66 -13.82
C TYR A 465 22.02 5.24 -15.15
N ASP A 466 22.51 5.81 -16.26
CA ASP A 466 22.19 5.38 -17.62
C ASP A 466 23.35 4.54 -18.19
N ALA A 467 23.12 3.24 -18.37
CA ALA A 467 24.13 2.32 -18.87
C ALA A 467 24.46 2.52 -20.36
N LEU A 468 23.65 3.27 -21.11
CA LEU A 468 23.89 3.52 -22.54
C LEU A 468 25.16 4.36 -22.75
N ASP A 469 25.31 5.43 -21.98
CA ASP A 469 26.45 6.35 -22.05
C ASP A 469 27.30 6.35 -20.76
N GLN A 470 26.94 5.50 -19.80
CA GLN A 470 27.60 5.33 -18.51
C GLN A 470 27.60 6.60 -17.65
N SER A 471 26.57 7.44 -17.80
CA SER A 471 26.41 8.68 -17.06
C SER A 471 25.58 8.49 -15.77
N TYR A 472 25.80 9.39 -14.81
CA TYR A 472 25.05 9.47 -13.56
C TYR A 472 24.39 10.84 -13.47
N HIS A 473 23.10 10.86 -13.13
CA HIS A 473 22.30 12.09 -13.04
C HIS A 473 21.69 12.24 -11.66
N ASP A 474 21.90 13.39 -11.01
CA ASP A 474 21.31 13.67 -9.71
C ASP A 474 19.80 13.89 -9.85
N ILE A 475 19.02 12.90 -9.46
CA ILE A 475 17.56 12.94 -9.51
C ILE A 475 16.96 13.45 -8.19
N LYS A 476 17.76 13.64 -7.15
CA LYS A 476 17.33 14.20 -5.86
C LYS A 476 17.21 15.72 -5.91
N ASN A 477 18.20 16.39 -6.51
CA ASN A 477 18.29 17.86 -6.48
C ASN A 477 17.85 18.54 -7.78
N GLU A 478 18.18 17.96 -8.95
CA GLU A 478 17.95 18.60 -10.25
C GLU A 478 16.87 17.89 -11.08
N GLY A 479 16.79 16.57 -10.95
CA GLY A 479 15.99 15.73 -11.83
C GLY A 479 16.69 15.48 -13.17
N TYR A 480 16.20 14.52 -13.95
CA TYR A 480 16.82 14.13 -15.21
C TYR A 480 15.76 13.89 -16.28
N GLN A 481 15.91 14.54 -17.43
CA GLN A 481 15.00 14.39 -18.57
C GLN A 481 15.73 13.83 -19.78
N ILE A 482 15.16 12.77 -20.37
CA ILE A 482 15.72 12.11 -21.56
C ILE A 482 14.61 11.67 -22.53
N THR A 483 14.93 11.67 -23.82
CA THR A 483 14.12 11.02 -24.85
C THR A 483 14.61 9.59 -25.07
N VAL A 484 13.72 8.62 -24.90
CA VAL A 484 14.00 7.19 -25.03
C VAL A 484 13.39 6.68 -26.33
N ALA A 485 14.19 5.97 -27.13
CA ALA A 485 13.75 5.32 -28.37
C ALA A 485 12.88 4.09 -28.09
N PRO A 486 12.03 3.64 -29.04
CA PRO A 486 11.15 2.48 -28.82
C PRO A 486 11.91 1.24 -28.33
N GLY A 487 11.42 0.61 -27.27
CA GLY A 487 12.02 -0.57 -26.67
C GLY A 487 11.56 -0.82 -25.22
N ILE A 488 12.00 -1.96 -24.68
CA ILE A 488 11.90 -2.29 -23.25
C ILE A 488 13.34 -2.36 -22.73
N TYR A 489 13.68 -1.50 -21.77
CA TYR A 489 15.01 -1.39 -21.23
C TYR A 489 14.98 -1.79 -19.75
N SER A 490 15.30 -3.04 -19.44
CA SER A 490 15.40 -3.59 -18.07
C SER A 490 16.75 -3.32 -17.41
N ASP A 491 17.80 -3.13 -18.21
CA ASP A 491 19.20 -3.04 -17.73
C ASP A 491 19.83 -1.67 -17.93
N ARG A 492 19.14 -0.75 -18.61
CA ARG A 492 19.69 0.57 -18.95
C ARG A 492 19.69 1.51 -17.76
N PHE A 493 18.56 1.64 -17.09
CA PHE A 493 18.36 2.63 -16.03
C PHE A 493 18.44 1.97 -14.67
N LYS A 494 19.28 2.50 -13.78
CA LYS A 494 19.41 2.00 -12.41
C LYS A 494 19.44 3.15 -11.40
N ILE A 495 18.76 3.03 -10.27
CA ILE A 495 18.94 3.93 -9.14
C ILE A 495 20.24 3.56 -8.43
N THR A 496 21.06 4.55 -8.11
CA THR A 496 22.35 4.37 -7.43
C THR A 496 22.55 5.45 -6.37
N PHE A 497 23.38 5.17 -5.37
CA PHE A 497 23.64 6.08 -4.26
C PHE A 497 25.00 6.79 -4.36
N THR A 498 25.71 6.56 -5.48
CA THR A 498 27.00 7.18 -5.80
C THR A 498 27.08 7.48 -7.28
N SER A 499 27.66 8.64 -7.64
CA SER A 499 27.88 9.04 -9.03
C SER A 499 29.15 8.44 -9.66
N GLU A 500 29.74 7.43 -9.02
CA GLU A 500 31.07 6.93 -9.33
C GLU A 500 31.04 5.40 -9.42
N THR A 501 31.85 4.85 -10.33
CA THR A 501 32.09 3.40 -10.39
C THR A 501 33.00 3.01 -9.23
N LEU A 502 32.41 2.74 -8.07
CA LEU A 502 33.12 2.16 -6.94
C LEU A 502 33.50 0.71 -7.29
N GLY A 503 34.80 0.44 -7.36
CA GLY A 503 35.28 -0.93 -7.20
C GLY A 503 35.71 -1.09 -5.75
N VAL A 504 35.11 -2.08 -5.09
CA VAL A 504 35.64 -2.62 -3.85
C VAL A 504 36.50 -3.80 -4.27
N VAL A 505 37.81 -3.74 -4.01
CA VAL A 505 38.69 -4.89 -4.19
C VAL A 505 38.99 -5.43 -2.81
N GLU A 506 38.55 -6.65 -2.57
CA GLU A 506 38.89 -7.41 -1.37
C GLU A 506 39.90 -8.49 -1.73
N VAL A 507 41.03 -8.50 -1.03
CA VAL A 507 42.02 -9.59 -1.09
C VAL A 507 42.33 -9.99 0.34
N SER A 508 42.10 -11.26 0.70
CA SER A 508 42.45 -11.80 2.03
C SER A 508 41.87 -11.00 3.23
N GLY A 509 40.63 -10.49 3.12
CA GLY A 509 39.98 -9.69 4.18
C GLY A 509 40.44 -8.23 4.27
N LYS A 510 41.22 -7.76 3.29
CA LYS A 510 41.70 -6.38 3.18
C LYS A 510 40.83 -5.59 2.20
N GLN A 511 40.10 -4.60 2.72
CA GLN A 511 39.20 -3.78 1.91
C GLN A 511 39.91 -2.53 1.41
N PHE A 512 39.97 -2.36 0.09
CA PHE A 512 40.32 -1.09 -0.55
C PHE A 512 39.13 -0.54 -1.32
N ILE A 513 38.92 0.76 -1.21
CA ILE A 513 37.93 1.48 -2.02
C ILE A 513 38.72 2.40 -2.94
N ILE A 514 38.84 2.04 -4.22
CA ILE A 514 39.56 2.83 -5.22
C ILE A 514 38.51 3.51 -6.11
N PHE A 515 38.67 4.81 -6.30
CA PHE A 515 37.74 5.61 -7.09
C PHE A 515 38.44 6.67 -7.92
N GLN A 516 37.84 7.04 -9.04
CA GLN A 516 38.32 8.09 -9.93
C GLN A 516 37.36 9.27 -9.89
N ASP A 517 37.80 10.37 -9.28
CA ASP A 517 37.11 11.66 -9.27
C ASP A 517 37.43 12.41 -10.57
N ASN A 518 36.61 12.16 -11.59
CA ASN A 518 36.73 12.80 -12.90
C ASN A 518 36.46 14.32 -12.85
N SER A 519 35.74 14.82 -11.84
CA SER A 519 35.50 16.27 -11.70
C SER A 519 36.74 17.03 -11.22
N LYS A 520 37.59 16.36 -10.44
CA LYS A 520 38.83 16.91 -9.87
C LYS A 520 40.09 16.34 -10.51
N ASN A 521 39.96 15.52 -11.54
CA ASN A 521 41.05 14.80 -12.20
C ASN A 521 41.96 14.10 -11.16
N SER A 522 41.37 13.28 -10.29
CA SER A 522 42.06 12.67 -9.14
C SER A 522 41.59 11.24 -8.92
N LEU A 523 42.54 10.31 -8.88
CA LEU A 523 42.33 8.95 -8.40
C LEU A 523 42.50 8.95 -6.88
N LYS A 524 41.48 8.54 -6.15
CA LYS A 524 41.49 8.50 -4.69
C LYS A 524 41.29 7.08 -4.20
N VAL A 525 41.90 6.78 -3.06
CA VAL A 525 41.90 5.44 -2.47
C VAL A 525 41.65 5.54 -0.99
N SER A 526 40.66 4.80 -0.49
CA SER A 526 40.45 4.58 0.93
C SER A 526 41.10 3.26 1.35
N ASN A 527 41.88 3.32 2.42
CA ASN A 527 42.58 2.20 3.05
C ASN A 527 42.15 2.14 4.53
N PRO A 528 40.88 1.79 4.81
CA PRO A 528 40.30 1.87 6.16
C PRO A 528 41.02 1.00 7.19
N ASN A 529 41.72 -0.05 6.73
CA ASN A 529 42.45 -0.98 7.59
C ASN A 529 43.94 -0.61 7.76
N ASN A 530 44.37 0.59 7.29
CA ASN A 530 45.75 1.07 7.39
C ASN A 530 46.79 0.05 6.89
N ILE A 531 46.50 -0.62 5.78
CA ILE A 531 47.38 -1.65 5.22
C ILE A 531 48.64 -0.98 4.66
N ALA A 532 49.80 -1.55 4.96
CA ALA A 532 51.07 -1.05 4.46
C ALA A 532 51.27 -1.38 2.95
N ILE A 533 51.33 -0.34 2.13
CA ILE A 533 51.44 -0.38 0.68
C ILE A 533 52.90 -0.15 0.25
N LYS A 534 53.41 -1.08 -0.54
CA LYS A 534 54.74 -1.01 -1.15
C LYS A 534 54.75 -0.12 -2.39
N SER A 535 53.79 -0.29 -3.30
CA SER A 535 53.75 0.48 -4.54
C SER A 535 52.33 0.69 -5.09
N PHE A 536 52.16 1.79 -5.82
CA PHE A 536 51.01 2.12 -6.66
C PHE A 536 51.46 2.22 -8.12
N ARG A 537 50.69 1.64 -9.04
CA ARG A 537 50.87 1.81 -10.49
C ARG A 537 49.53 2.01 -11.17
N LEU A 538 49.49 2.89 -12.16
CA LEU A 538 48.38 3.06 -13.07
C LEU A 538 48.84 2.70 -14.47
N TYR A 539 48.12 1.80 -15.12
CA TYR A 539 48.37 1.34 -16.47
C TYR A 539 47.32 1.87 -17.43
N ASP A 540 47.71 2.25 -18.64
CA ASP A 540 46.76 2.39 -19.74
C ASP A 540 46.29 1.02 -20.24
N ILE A 541 45.34 1.00 -21.17
CA ILE A 541 44.78 -0.24 -21.72
C ILE A 541 45.78 -1.08 -22.54
N LEU A 542 46.91 -0.50 -22.94
CA LEU A 542 47.99 -1.20 -23.63
C LEU A 542 49.02 -1.79 -22.64
N GLY A 543 48.80 -1.60 -21.34
CA GLY A 543 49.68 -2.10 -20.29
C GLY A 543 50.90 -1.21 -20.03
N LYS A 544 50.93 0.01 -20.56
CA LYS A 544 52.00 0.97 -20.25
C LYS A 544 51.70 1.67 -18.93
N VAL A 545 52.70 1.72 -18.04
CA VAL A 545 52.61 2.49 -16.79
C VAL A 545 52.56 3.98 -17.11
N VAL A 546 51.49 4.65 -16.69
CA VAL A 546 51.26 6.09 -16.88
C VAL A 546 51.43 6.90 -15.58
N LEU A 547 51.24 6.27 -14.42
CA LEU A 547 51.56 6.84 -13.10
C LEU A 547 52.14 5.75 -12.22
N SER A 548 53.09 6.11 -11.35
CA SER A 548 53.60 5.19 -10.33
C SER A 548 54.08 5.95 -9.10
N LYS A 549 53.97 5.30 -7.93
CA LYS A 549 54.53 5.78 -6.67
C LYS A 549 55.02 4.57 -5.87
N GLU A 550 56.14 4.73 -5.19
CA GLU A 550 56.74 3.70 -4.35
C GLU A 550 56.69 4.18 -2.89
N GLU A 551 56.78 3.25 -1.94
CA GLU A 551 56.88 3.52 -0.50
C GLU A 551 55.73 4.38 0.05
N LEU A 552 54.49 3.97 -0.26
CA LEU A 552 53.29 4.72 0.13
C LEU A 552 52.97 4.63 1.63
N GLY A 553 53.52 3.66 2.37
CA GLY A 553 53.27 3.51 3.80
C GLY A 553 51.87 2.98 4.09
N ALA A 554 51.28 3.41 5.20
CA ALA A 554 50.05 2.83 5.77
C ALA A 554 48.93 3.87 5.99
N ASP A 555 48.95 4.95 5.22
CA ASP A 555 47.95 6.02 5.34
C ASP A 555 46.54 5.48 5.10
N SER A 556 45.56 6.05 5.81
CA SER A 556 44.15 5.68 5.69
C SER A 556 43.53 6.10 4.35
N SER A 557 44.21 6.96 3.59
CA SER A 557 43.75 7.40 2.28
C SER A 557 44.91 7.89 1.40
N PHE A 558 44.79 7.70 0.10
CA PHE A 558 45.72 8.20 -0.91
C PHE A 558 44.99 8.99 -1.99
N SER A 559 45.70 9.92 -2.64
CA SER A 559 45.21 10.64 -3.80
C SER A 559 46.34 10.84 -4.82
N PHE A 560 46.04 10.55 -6.09
CA PHE A 560 46.94 10.68 -7.22
C PHE A 560 46.27 11.55 -8.28
N SER A 561 46.97 12.56 -8.79
CA SER A 561 46.41 13.38 -9.87
C SER A 561 46.38 12.59 -11.18
N THR A 562 45.26 12.66 -11.89
CA THR A 562 45.07 12.13 -13.25
C THR A 562 44.95 13.23 -14.28
N THR A 563 45.31 14.47 -13.91
CA THR A 563 45.33 15.61 -14.81
C THR A 563 46.26 15.33 -15.99
N GLY A 564 45.76 15.57 -17.21
CA GLY A 564 46.53 15.37 -18.44
C GLY A 564 46.55 13.94 -18.98
N LEU A 565 45.93 12.98 -18.29
CA LEU A 565 45.72 11.64 -18.84
C LEU A 565 44.58 11.65 -19.89
N PRO A 566 44.73 10.98 -21.05
CA PRO A 566 43.65 10.86 -22.03
C PRO A 566 42.41 10.15 -21.47
N ASN A 567 41.24 10.47 -22.03
CA ASN A 567 40.01 9.76 -21.71
C ASN A 567 40.13 8.29 -22.09
N GLY A 568 39.82 7.39 -21.16
CA GLY A 568 39.98 5.96 -21.41
C GLY A 568 39.88 5.09 -20.17
N ILE A 569 40.08 3.81 -20.41
CA ILE A 569 40.13 2.78 -19.37
C ILE A 569 41.57 2.63 -18.89
N TYR A 570 41.74 2.57 -17.58
CA TYR A 570 43.02 2.36 -16.91
C TYR A 570 42.92 1.21 -15.91
N ILE A 571 44.06 0.62 -15.56
CA ILE A 571 44.16 -0.41 -14.53
C ILE A 571 45.01 0.14 -13.39
N VAL A 572 44.44 0.23 -12.20
CA VAL A 572 45.12 0.54 -10.96
C VAL A 572 45.69 -0.77 -10.39
N GLU A 573 46.95 -0.77 -9.99
CA GLU A 573 47.59 -1.85 -9.22
C GLU A 573 48.17 -1.27 -7.93
N PHE A 574 47.82 -1.88 -6.80
CA PHE A 574 48.54 -1.72 -5.54
C PHE A 574 49.25 -3.01 -5.19
N LEU A 575 50.50 -2.88 -4.74
CA LEU A 575 51.27 -3.97 -4.17
C LEU A 575 51.45 -3.69 -2.68
N THR A 576 51.00 -4.61 -1.83
CA THR A 576 51.20 -4.51 -0.39
C THR A 576 52.62 -4.94 0.00
N THR A 577 53.02 -4.64 1.24
CA THR A 577 54.32 -5.08 1.78
C THR A 577 54.44 -6.60 1.92
N ASP A 578 53.32 -7.30 2.07
CA ASP A 578 53.24 -8.77 2.05
C ASP A 578 53.09 -9.37 0.64
N SER A 579 53.36 -8.57 -0.40
CA SER A 579 53.39 -8.99 -1.82
C SER A 579 52.04 -9.41 -2.40
N GLU A 580 50.93 -9.00 -1.79
CA GLU A 580 49.60 -9.15 -2.39
C GLU A 580 49.34 -8.03 -3.39
N LYS A 581 48.72 -8.40 -4.52
CA LYS A 581 48.35 -7.48 -5.59
C LYS A 581 46.86 -7.20 -5.57
N LEU A 582 46.50 -5.92 -5.57
CA LEU A 582 45.14 -5.43 -5.71
C LEU A 582 45.04 -4.71 -7.04
N THR A 583 44.18 -5.20 -7.93
CA THR A 583 43.99 -4.58 -9.26
C THR A 583 42.56 -4.16 -9.46
N GLN A 584 42.36 -2.94 -9.97
CA GLN A 584 41.04 -2.42 -10.30
C GLN A 584 41.04 -1.68 -11.63
N LYS A 585 40.01 -1.92 -12.43
CA LYS A 585 39.74 -1.14 -13.63
C LYS A 585 39.03 0.17 -13.26
N VAL A 586 39.53 1.29 -13.77
CA VAL A 586 38.93 2.63 -13.59
C VAL A 586 38.75 3.31 -14.95
N VAL A 587 37.79 4.23 -15.03
CA VAL A 587 37.53 5.03 -16.24
C VAL A 587 37.88 6.49 -15.95
N ILE A 588 38.86 7.02 -16.66
CA ILE A 588 39.27 8.42 -16.56
C ILE A 588 38.59 9.20 -17.69
N SER A 589 37.89 10.26 -17.34
CA SER A 589 37.23 11.20 -18.26
C SER A 589 37.55 12.62 -17.82
N ASN A 590 38.49 13.25 -18.51
CA ASN A 590 38.86 14.64 -18.33
C ASN A 590 38.04 15.45 -19.35
N SER A 591 36.90 15.99 -18.92
CA SER A 591 36.15 16.96 -19.74
C SER A 591 36.91 18.28 -19.78
N ILE A 592 37.38 18.69 -20.95
CA ILE A 592 37.81 20.08 -21.17
C ILE A 592 36.53 20.91 -21.15
N ARG A 593 36.37 21.74 -20.14
CA ARG A 593 35.23 22.66 -20.01
C ARG A 593 35.33 23.80 -21.01
#